data_AF-A0A5B7SYE7-F1
#
_entry.id   AF-A0A5B7SYE7-F1
#
_cell.length_a   1.000
_cell.length_b   1.000
_cell.length_c   1.000
_cell.angle_alpha   90.00
_cell.angle_beta   90.00
_cell.angle_gamma   90.00
#
_symmetry.space_group_name_H-M   'P 1'
#
loop_
_entity.id
_entity.type
_entity.pdbx_description
1 polymer ?
#
loop_
_entity_poly.entity_id
_entity_poly.type
_entity_poly.pdbx_seq_one_letter_code
_entity_poly.pdbx_strand_id
1 'polypeptide(L)'
;MNNLNKKIAADFKGQVPSEQTPPVPEDAYYKKLGAYLFLLYQLYLKKETSLEPEIQAALWRRVHFNEDFAFKIRMLQMDYLGSDSAVSEGNVDLAISGLFPIAESEILEAVCDQSQNTIKEYKATVLELLNATP
;
A
#
# COMPACT_ATOMS: atom_id res chain seq x y z
N MET A 1 -20.17 -13.77 56.62
CA MET A 1 -21.31 -14.37 55.89
C MET A 1 -22.39 -13.32 55.75
N ASN A 2 -22.68 -12.87 54.53
CA ASN A 2 -24.00 -12.32 54.16
C ASN A 2 -24.13 -12.38 52.63
N ASN A 3 -24.95 -13.32 52.18
CA ASN A 3 -25.54 -13.36 50.85
C ASN A 3 -26.75 -12.42 50.84
N LEU A 4 -26.98 -11.69 49.75
CA LEU A 4 -28.34 -11.34 49.29
C LEU A 4 -28.30 -10.82 47.84
N ASN A 5 -28.52 -11.76 46.92
CA ASN A 5 -29.06 -11.51 45.59
C ASN A 5 -30.46 -10.90 45.72
N LYS A 6 -30.74 -9.79 45.03
CA LYS A 6 -32.10 -9.48 44.58
C LYS A 6 -32.08 -8.75 43.24
N LYS A 7 -32.84 -9.34 42.33
CA LYS A 7 -33.00 -9.13 40.90
C LYS A 7 -34.06 -8.04 40.65
N ILE A 8 -34.13 -7.55 39.40
CA ILE A 8 -35.25 -6.81 38.73
C ILE A 8 -35.13 -5.26 38.86
N ALA A 9 -35.30 -4.40 37.86
CA ALA A 9 -35.81 -4.48 36.48
C ALA A 9 -35.14 -3.40 35.60
N ALA A 10 -35.26 -3.63 34.29
CA ALA A 10 -34.81 -2.76 33.21
C ALA A 10 -35.37 -1.34 33.25
N ASP A 11 -34.55 -0.38 32.84
CA ASP A 11 -35.02 0.83 32.18
C ASP A 11 -34.32 0.93 30.81
N PHE A 12 -35.11 0.88 29.76
CA PHE A 12 -34.67 0.94 28.37
C PHE A 12 -34.33 2.38 28.03
N LYS A 13 -33.07 2.69 27.74
CA LYS A 13 -32.68 3.78 26.84
C LYS A 13 -31.20 3.68 26.50
N GLY A 14 -30.89 3.45 25.23
CA GLY A 14 -29.55 3.70 24.72
C GLY A 14 -29.08 2.67 23.72
N GLN A 15 -29.24 3.04 22.45
CA GLN A 15 -28.32 2.71 21.35
C GLN A 15 -28.21 1.24 20.97
N VAL A 16 -28.71 0.97 19.76
CA VAL A 16 -28.18 -0.07 18.89
C VAL A 16 -26.65 -0.02 18.98
N PRO A 17 -25.94 -1.08 19.39
CA PRO A 17 -24.51 -1.14 19.17
C PRO A 17 -24.36 -1.12 17.65
N SER A 18 -23.96 0.03 17.13
CA SER A 18 -23.39 0.12 15.79
C SER A 18 -22.39 -1.03 15.71
N GLU A 19 -22.49 -1.85 14.67
CA GLU A 19 -21.49 -2.87 14.37
C GLU A 19 -20.14 -2.16 14.32
N GLN A 20 -19.44 -2.15 15.45
CA GLN A 20 -18.08 -1.71 15.56
C GLN A 20 -17.29 -2.82 14.90
N THR A 21 -17.10 -2.67 13.59
CA THR A 21 -15.99 -3.31 12.89
C THR A 21 -14.78 -3.14 13.81
N PRO A 22 -14.14 -4.23 14.27
CA PRO A 22 -13.01 -4.10 15.17
C PRO A 22 -11.99 -3.16 14.51
N PRO A 23 -11.41 -2.21 15.27
CA PRO A 23 -10.41 -1.31 14.72
C PRO A 23 -9.34 -2.20 14.10
N VAL A 24 -9.24 -2.16 12.77
CA VAL A 24 -8.20 -2.87 12.05
C VAL A 24 -6.90 -2.36 12.67
N PRO A 25 -6.07 -3.23 13.27
CA PRO A 25 -4.82 -2.79 13.89
C PRO A 25 -4.08 -1.92 12.87
N GLU A 26 -3.61 -0.74 13.25
CA GLU A 26 -2.92 0.19 12.34
C GLU A 26 -1.82 -0.54 11.54
N ASP A 27 -1.16 -1.51 12.17
CA ASP A 27 -0.25 -2.46 11.53
C ASP A 27 -0.81 -3.21 10.32
N ALA A 28 -2.04 -3.73 10.40
CA ALA A 28 -2.68 -4.45 9.32
C ALA A 28 -3.04 -3.50 8.16
N TYR A 29 -3.44 -2.27 8.47
CA TYR A 29 -3.67 -1.22 7.48
C TYR A 29 -2.40 -0.88 6.70
N TYR A 30 -1.32 -0.54 7.40
CA TYR A 30 -0.05 -0.21 6.76
C TYR A 30 0.56 -1.40 6.03
N LYS A 31 0.38 -2.63 6.52
CA LYS A 31 0.78 -3.85 5.79
C LYS A 31 0.00 -4.00 4.49
N LYS A 32 -1.32 -3.80 4.51
CA LYS A 32 -2.17 -3.85 3.32
C LYS A 32 -1.74 -2.81 2.29
N LEU A 33 -1.62 -1.54 2.69
CA LEU A 33 -1.13 -0.48 1.81
C LEU A 33 0.23 -0.83 1.19
N GLY A 34 1.13 -1.42 1.98
CA GLY A 34 2.47 -1.81 1.51
C GLY A 34 2.42 -2.88 0.43
N ALA A 35 1.56 -3.88 0.61
CA ALA A 35 1.37 -4.93 -0.38
C ALA A 35 0.87 -4.36 -1.71
N TYR A 36 -0.14 -3.49 -1.70
CA TYR A 36 -0.67 -2.89 -2.94
C TYR A 36 0.31 -1.94 -3.61
N LEU A 37 1.04 -1.11 -2.85
CA LEU A 37 2.10 -0.26 -3.40
C LEU A 37 3.19 -1.10 -4.07
N PHE A 38 3.59 -2.21 -3.45
CA PHE A 38 4.57 -3.13 -4.02
C PHE A 38 4.08 -3.78 -5.32
N LEU A 39 2.82 -4.25 -5.35
CA LEU A 39 2.21 -4.85 -6.54
C LEU A 39 2.12 -3.84 -7.69
N LEU A 40 1.68 -2.60 -7.42
CA LEU A 40 1.66 -1.54 -8.45
C LEU A 40 3.06 -1.22 -8.96
N TYR A 41 4.05 -1.20 -8.08
CA TYR A 41 5.42 -0.95 -8.48
C TYR A 41 5.98 -2.06 -9.39
N GLN A 42 5.63 -3.33 -9.15
CA GLN A 42 5.97 -4.43 -10.05
C GLN A 42 5.36 -4.24 -11.44
N LEU A 43 4.09 -3.87 -11.51
CA LEU A 43 3.38 -3.64 -12.77
C LEU A 43 3.97 -2.44 -13.52
N TYR A 44 4.38 -1.40 -12.78
CA TYR A 44 5.14 -0.28 -13.33
C TYR A 44 6.48 -0.73 -13.92
N LEU A 45 7.27 -1.53 -13.20
CA LEU A 45 8.55 -2.05 -13.70
C LEU A 45 8.41 -2.94 -14.94
N LYS A 46 7.28 -3.64 -15.07
CA LYS A 46 6.91 -4.39 -16.29
C LYS A 46 6.44 -3.52 -17.44
N LYS A 47 6.38 -2.20 -17.27
CA LYS A 47 5.83 -1.24 -18.23
C LYS A 47 4.35 -1.49 -18.55
N GLU A 48 3.60 -2.06 -17.62
CA GLU A 48 2.17 -2.35 -17.79
C GLU A 48 1.28 -1.19 -17.31
N THR A 49 1.81 -0.28 -16.48
CA THR A 49 1.06 0.88 -15.98
C THR A 49 1.97 2.04 -15.60
N SER A 50 1.45 3.26 -15.70
CA SER A 50 2.05 4.44 -15.07
C SER A 50 1.56 4.59 -13.62
N LEU A 51 2.33 5.26 -12.77
CA LEU A 51 1.98 5.53 -11.38
C LEU A 51 1.54 6.98 -11.21
N GLU A 52 0.38 7.20 -10.60
CA GLU A 52 -0.12 8.52 -10.26
C GLU A 52 0.80 9.21 -9.22
N PRO A 53 0.89 10.56 -9.23
CA PRO A 53 1.76 11.31 -8.32
C PRO A 53 1.57 10.97 -6.83
N GLU A 54 0.33 10.70 -6.41
CA GLU A 54 -0.01 10.31 -5.04
C GLU A 54 0.58 8.95 -4.67
N ILE A 55 0.54 8.00 -5.60
CA ILE A 55 1.10 6.66 -5.43
C ILE A 55 2.63 6.73 -5.44
N GLN A 56 3.21 7.54 -6.33
CA GLN A 56 4.65 7.81 -6.35
C GLN A 56 5.12 8.41 -5.03
N ALA A 57 4.41 9.41 -4.49
CA ALA A 57 4.73 10.02 -3.21
C ALA A 57 4.63 9.01 -2.05
N ALA A 58 3.61 8.15 -2.06
CA ALA A 58 3.44 7.11 -1.04
C ALA A 58 4.58 6.07 -1.09
N LEU A 59 4.97 5.62 -2.29
CA LEU A 59 6.12 4.75 -2.50
C LEU A 59 7.41 5.40 -2.02
N TRP A 60 7.66 6.65 -2.41
CA TRP A 60 8.87 7.39 -2.02
C TRP A 60 8.99 7.52 -0.50
N ARG A 61 7.92 7.95 0.18
CA ARG A 61 7.91 8.04 1.66
C ARG A 61 8.22 6.67 2.27
N ARG A 62 7.61 5.61 1.74
CA ARG A 62 7.76 4.28 2.33
C ARG A 62 9.16 3.71 2.13
N VAL A 63 9.76 3.91 0.96
CA VAL A 63 11.17 3.56 0.72
C VAL A 63 12.09 4.33 1.66
N HIS A 64 11.80 5.61 1.92
CA HIS A 64 12.66 6.42 2.78
C HIS A 64 12.55 6.06 4.27
N PHE A 65 11.37 5.68 4.76
CA PHE A 65 11.13 5.39 6.19
C PHE A 65 11.14 3.90 6.56
N ASN A 66 11.21 3.00 5.60
CA ASN A 66 11.17 1.55 5.84
C ASN A 66 12.25 0.83 5.03
N GLU A 67 13.34 0.46 5.71
CA GLU A 67 14.51 -0.19 5.10
C GLU A 67 14.16 -1.54 4.45
N ASP A 68 13.31 -2.35 5.09
CA ASP A 68 12.85 -3.63 4.53
C ASP A 68 12.09 -3.42 3.20
N PHE A 69 11.29 -2.36 3.12
CA PHE A 69 10.55 -2.01 1.92
C PHE A 69 11.49 -1.48 0.84
N ALA A 70 12.45 -0.64 1.20
CA ALA A 70 13.50 -0.15 0.29
C ALA A 70 14.30 -1.31 -0.32
N PHE A 71 14.68 -2.28 0.51
CA PHE A 71 15.39 -3.48 0.06
C PHE A 71 14.55 -4.29 -0.94
N LYS A 72 13.26 -4.50 -0.65
CA LYS A 72 12.35 -5.20 -1.58
C LYS A 72 12.20 -4.48 -2.91
N ILE A 73 12.08 -3.15 -2.91
CA ILE A 73 12.03 -2.33 -4.13
C ILE A 73 13.30 -2.49 -4.95
N ARG A 74 14.47 -2.48 -4.29
CA ARG A 74 15.76 -2.66 -4.96
C ARG A 74 15.89 -4.03 -5.60
N MET A 75 15.48 -5.09 -4.90
CA MET A 75 15.45 -6.44 -5.47
C MET A 75 14.57 -6.50 -6.73
N LEU A 76 13.39 -5.88 -6.70
CA LEU A 76 12.55 -5.80 -7.91
C LEU A 76 13.23 -5.04 -9.05
N GLN A 77 13.83 -3.89 -8.77
CA GLN A 77 14.52 -3.12 -9.80
C GLN A 77 15.65 -3.94 -10.44
N MET A 78 16.42 -4.70 -9.65
CA MET A 78 17.44 -5.60 -10.17
C MET A 78 16.84 -6.72 -11.03
N ASP A 79 15.71 -7.30 -10.62
CA ASP A 79 15.04 -8.37 -11.35
C ASP A 79 14.50 -7.90 -12.72
N TYR A 80 13.94 -6.69 -12.79
CA TYR A 80 13.28 -6.19 -14.01
C TYR A 80 14.18 -5.33 -14.92
N LEU A 81 15.14 -4.60 -14.35
CA LEU A 81 16.01 -3.67 -15.10
C LEU A 81 17.43 -4.22 -15.28
N GLY A 82 17.77 -5.30 -14.60
CA GLY A 82 19.12 -5.84 -14.57
C GLY A 82 20.08 -4.99 -13.74
N SER A 83 21.33 -5.44 -13.66
CA SER A 83 22.41 -4.82 -12.86
C SER A 83 22.94 -3.48 -13.40
N ASP A 84 22.43 -2.99 -14.53
CA ASP A 84 22.76 -1.65 -15.08
C ASP A 84 21.95 -0.51 -14.45
N SER A 85 20.91 -0.84 -13.65
CA SER A 85 20.38 0.14 -12.69
C SER A 85 21.55 0.55 -11.80
N ALA A 86 21.79 1.85 -11.64
CA ALA A 86 22.87 2.39 -10.81
C ALA A 86 22.64 2.03 -9.34
N VAL A 87 22.93 0.77 -9.01
CA VAL A 87 22.80 0.12 -7.73
C VAL A 87 23.98 0.64 -6.91
N SER A 88 23.87 1.87 -6.44
CA SER A 88 24.87 2.48 -5.56
C SER A 88 24.90 1.67 -4.27
N GLU A 89 25.95 0.86 -4.11
CA GLU A 89 26.24 0.13 -2.88
C GLU A 89 26.37 1.15 -1.74
N GLY A 90 25.47 1.05 -0.75
CA GLY A 90 25.68 1.69 0.55
C GLY A 90 25.02 3.04 0.80
N ASN A 91 24.21 3.61 -0.11
CA ASN A 91 23.42 4.79 0.24
C ASN A 91 21.97 4.67 -0.24
N VAL A 92 21.03 4.74 0.71
CA VAL A 92 19.57 4.74 0.48
C VAL A 92 19.09 6.13 0.02
N ASP A 93 20.00 6.99 -0.45
CA ASP A 93 19.67 8.16 -1.24
C ASP A 93 19.38 7.74 -2.70
N LEU A 94 18.32 6.94 -2.85
CA LEU A 94 17.63 6.82 -4.13
C LEU A 94 17.01 8.20 -4.40
N ALA A 95 17.68 9.00 -5.22
CA ALA A 95 17.06 10.15 -5.84
C ALA A 95 15.72 9.73 -6.45
N ILE A 96 14.72 10.60 -6.42
CA ILE A 96 13.36 10.30 -6.94
C ILE A 96 13.43 9.71 -8.36
N SER A 97 14.37 10.19 -9.19
CA SER A 97 14.64 9.69 -10.53
C SER A 97 15.14 8.23 -10.58
N GLY A 98 15.86 7.76 -9.57
CA GLY A 98 16.28 6.36 -9.46
C GLY A 98 15.16 5.42 -8.99
N LEU A 99 14.14 5.95 -8.31
CA LEU A 99 12.98 5.17 -7.87
C LEU A 99 11.96 4.96 -9.00
N PHE A 100 11.85 5.90 -9.94
CA PHE A 100 10.91 5.82 -11.06
C PHE A 100 11.66 5.90 -12.41
N PRO A 101 12.37 4.83 -12.81
CA PRO A 101 13.28 4.85 -13.96
C PRO A 101 12.59 4.72 -15.33
N ILE A 102 11.31 4.39 -15.38
CA ILE A 102 10.55 4.17 -16.62
C ILE A 102 9.76 5.43 -16.96
N ALA A 103 9.98 5.97 -18.15
CA ALA A 103 9.23 7.12 -18.65
C ALA A 103 7.79 6.73 -19.03
N GLU A 104 6.83 7.67 -18.94
CA GLU A 104 5.43 7.40 -19.32
C GLU A 104 5.29 6.91 -20.77
N SER A 105 6.16 7.38 -21.67
CA SER A 105 6.19 6.95 -23.08
C SER A 105 6.58 5.49 -23.28
N GLU A 106 7.14 4.83 -22.27
CA GLU A 106 7.56 3.44 -22.33
C GLU A 106 6.48 2.45 -21.87
N ILE A 107 5.35 2.95 -21.33
CA ILE A 107 4.26 2.12 -20.86
C ILE A 107 3.49 1.51 -22.05
N LEU A 108 3.32 0.19 -22.03
CA LEU A 108 2.67 -0.58 -23.07
C LEU A 108 1.15 -0.55 -22.87
N GLU A 109 0.41 -0.12 -23.89
CA GLU A 109 -1.06 -0.16 -23.89
C GLU A 109 -1.64 -1.59 -24.02
N ALA A 110 -0.84 -2.54 -24.51
CA ALA A 110 -1.28 -3.89 -24.86
C ALA A 110 -1.36 -4.86 -23.65
N VAL A 111 -1.91 -4.42 -22.53
CA VAL A 111 -2.22 -5.29 -21.40
C VAL A 111 -3.64 -5.85 -21.60
N CYS A 112 -3.85 -7.15 -21.36
CA CYS A 112 -5.18 -7.76 -21.50
C CYS A 112 -6.21 -7.14 -20.55
N ASP A 113 -7.50 -7.17 -20.93
CA ASP A 113 -8.60 -6.53 -20.20
C ASP A 113 -8.67 -6.93 -18.72
N GLN A 114 -8.36 -8.19 -18.42
CA GLN A 114 -8.34 -8.71 -17.05
C GLN A 114 -7.28 -7.99 -16.20
N SER A 115 -6.05 -7.88 -16.70
CA SER A 115 -4.97 -7.18 -16.00
C SER A 115 -5.25 -5.69 -15.88
N GLN A 116 -5.88 -5.05 -16.86
CA GLN A 116 -6.29 -3.65 -16.77
C GLN A 116 -7.27 -3.41 -15.62
N ASN A 117 -8.24 -4.30 -15.43
CA ASN A 117 -9.19 -4.21 -14.31
C ASN A 117 -8.48 -4.37 -12.97
N THR A 118 -7.57 -5.36 -12.85
CA THR A 118 -6.78 -5.55 -11.63
C THR A 118 -5.89 -4.33 -11.32
N ILE A 119 -5.25 -3.73 -12.32
CA ILE A 119 -4.47 -2.49 -12.16
C ILE A 119 -5.36 -1.36 -11.61
N LYS A 120 -6.56 -1.18 -12.18
CA LYS A 120 -7.52 -0.16 -11.73
C LYS A 120 -7.96 -0.40 -10.28
N GLU A 121 -8.26 -1.63 -9.92
CA GLU A 121 -8.63 -2.02 -8.56
C GLU A 121 -7.51 -1.74 -7.55
N TYR A 122 -6.27 -2.07 -7.91
CA TYR A 122 -5.12 -1.80 -7.05
C TYR A 122 -4.91 -0.31 -6.84
N LYS A 123 -4.99 0.50 -7.91
CA LYS A 123 -4.90 1.96 -7.81
C LYS A 123 -6.01 2.53 -6.94
N ALA A 124 -7.26 2.13 -7.17
CA ALA A 124 -8.40 2.56 -6.37
C ALA A 124 -8.22 2.20 -4.89
N THR A 125 -7.78 0.97 -4.60
CA THR A 125 -7.53 0.51 -3.23
C THR A 125 -6.42 1.31 -2.56
N VAL A 126 -5.33 1.62 -3.27
CA VAL A 126 -4.27 2.47 -2.72
C VAL A 126 -4.77 3.86 -2.41
N LEU A 127 -5.52 4.49 -3.33
CA LEU A 127 -6.06 5.83 -3.11
C LEU A 127 -7.04 5.86 -1.93
N GLU A 128 -7.91 4.85 -1.80
CA GLU A 128 -8.78 4.68 -0.63
C GLU A 128 -7.95 4.59 0.67
N LEU A 129 -6.91 3.75 0.67
CA LEU A 129 -5.98 3.58 1.80
C LEU A 129 -5.01 4.75 2.02
N LEU A 130 -4.95 5.74 1.12
CA LEU A 130 -4.22 6.98 1.38
C LEU A 130 -5.16 8.04 1.96
N ASN A 131 -6.42 8.05 1.54
CA ASN A 131 -7.44 8.98 2.00
C ASN A 131 -8.08 8.57 3.34
N ALA A 132 -8.10 7.28 3.66
CA ALA A 132 -8.61 6.75 4.93
C ALA A 132 -7.61 6.86 6.08
N THR A 133 -6.46 7.52 5.86
CA THR A 133 -5.45 7.74 6.90
C THR A 133 -6.06 8.61 8.01
N PRO A 134 -6.10 8.14 9.28
CA PRO A 134 -6.66 8.89 10.40
C PRO A 134 -5.85 10.14 10.76
#